data_AF-A0A3P9HDB0-F1
#
_entry.id   AF-A0A3P9HDB0-F1
#
_cell.length_a   1.000
_cell.length_b   1.000
_cell.length_c   1.000
_cell.angle_alpha   90.00
_cell.angle_beta   90.00
_cell.angle_gamma   90.00
#
_symmetry.space_group_name_H-M   'P 1'
#
loop_
_entity.id
_entity.type
_entity.pdbx_description
1 polymer ?
#
loop_
_entity_poly.entity_id
_entity_poly.type
_entity_poly.pdbx_seq_one_letter_code
_entity_poly.pdbx_strand_id
1 'polypeptide(L)' 'MAGASVKVAVRVRPFNSREIGKESKCIIQMTGNTTTISHPKQAKDVKSFNFDYSYWSHTSVTSGTQPQHTHV' A
#
# COMPACT_ATOMS: atom_id res chain seq x y z
N MET A 1 -23.28 10.22 9.88
CA MET A 1 -22.04 10.67 10.55
C MET A 1 -21.52 11.88 9.80
N ALA A 2 -21.30 12.99 10.50
CA ALA A 2 -20.98 14.30 9.94
C ALA A 2 -19.62 14.28 9.20
N GLY A 3 -19.55 15.03 8.10
CA GLY A 3 -18.42 15.05 7.17
C GLY A 3 -17.14 15.58 7.80
N ALA A 4 -16.11 14.73 7.82
CA ALA A 4 -14.74 15.21 7.88
C ALA A 4 -14.42 15.90 6.54
N SER A 5 -14.03 17.18 6.58
CA SER A 5 -13.63 17.93 5.37
C SER A 5 -12.24 17.52 4.83
N VAL A 6 -11.54 16.63 5.54
CA VAL A 6 -10.21 16.15 5.19
C VAL A 6 -10.33 14.70 4.76
N LYS A 7 -9.80 14.40 3.57
CA LYS A 7 -9.60 13.03 3.10
C LYS A 7 -8.11 12.70 3.12
N VAL A 8 -7.77 11.49 3.53
CA VAL A 8 -6.40 11.00 3.60
C VAL A 8 -6.21 9.86 2.61
N ALA A 9 -5.17 9.99 1.78
CA ALA A 9 -4.77 8.97 0.84
C ALA A 9 -3.32 8.55 1.06
N VAL A 10 -3.04 7.27 0.84
CA VAL A 10 -1.68 6.72 0.84
C VAL A 10 -1.38 6.03 -0.48
N ARG A 11 -0.12 6.06 -0.92
CA ARG A 11 0.32 5.43 -2.17
C ARG A 11 1.62 4.66 -1.97
N VAL A 12 1.65 3.41 -2.40
CA VAL A 12 2.88 2.60 -2.44
C VAL A 12 3.52 2.75 -3.81
N ARG A 13 4.73 3.31 -3.85
CA ARG A 13 5.53 3.44 -5.09
C ARG A 13 6.33 2.17 -5.40
N PRO A 14 6.78 1.97 -6.66
CA PRO A 14 7.78 0.97 -6.97
C PRO A 14 9.09 1.20 -6.20
N PHE A 15 9.91 0.15 -6.13
CA PHE A 15 11.27 0.29 -5.64
C PHE A 15 12.11 1.21 -6.52
N ASN A 16 12.96 2.01 -5.89
CA ASN A 16 13.99 2.78 -6.55
C ASN A 16 15.25 1.93 -6.78
N SER A 17 16.21 2.45 -7.55
CA SER A 17 17.43 1.72 -7.93
C SER A 17 18.24 1.21 -6.73
N ARG A 18 18.25 1.94 -5.60
CA ARG A 18 18.96 1.52 -4.39
C ARG A 18 18.28 0.35 -3.71
N GLU A 19 16.95 0.38 -3.61
CA GLU A 19 16.15 -0.68 -3.00
C GLU A 19 16.26 -1.98 -3.81
N ILE A 20 16.24 -1.87 -5.14
CA ILE A 20 16.48 -3.00 -6.07
C ILE A 20 17.91 -3.53 -5.90
N GLY A 21 18.92 -2.66 -5.95
CA GLY A 21 20.33 -3.06 -5.83
C GLY A 21 20.72 -3.66 -4.47
N LYS A 22 19.87 -3.50 -3.46
CA LYS A 22 20.02 -4.12 -2.12
C LYS A 22 19.06 -5.27 -1.89
N GLU A 23 18.31 -5.70 -2.91
CA GLU A 23 17.32 -6.79 -2.80
C GLU A 23 16.34 -6.57 -1.64
N SER A 24 15.89 -5.31 -1.49
CA SER A 24 15.01 -4.92 -0.38
C SER A 24 13.65 -5.61 -0.51
N LYS A 25 13.13 -6.10 0.62
CA LYS A 25 11.83 -6.76 0.65
C LYS A 25 10.70 -5.75 0.74
N CYS A 26 9.61 -5.99 0.02
CA CYS A 26 8.41 -5.18 0.15
C CYS A 26 7.68 -5.61 1.43
N ILE A 27 7.53 -4.66 2.34
CA ILE A 27 6.88 -4.90 3.64
C ILE A 27 5.45 -4.34 3.70
N ILE A 28 4.96 -3.78 2.59
CA ILE A 28 3.65 -3.17 2.49
C ILE A 28 2.70 -4.09 1.72
N GLN A 29 1.48 -4.24 2.24
CA GLN A 29 0.36 -4.90 1.56
C GLN A 29 -0.86 -3.98 1.63
N MET A 30 -1.74 -4.07 0.64
CA MET A 30 -2.97 -3.29 0.59
C MET A 30 -4.15 -4.19 0.24
N THR A 31 -5.25 -4.04 0.98
CA THR A 31 -6.53 -4.71 0.71
C THR A 31 -7.64 -3.67 0.84
N GLY A 32 -8.22 -3.27 -0.29
CA GLY A 32 -9.16 -2.15 -0.34
C GLY A 32 -8.52 -0.88 0.23
N ASN A 33 -9.20 -0.29 1.22
CA ASN A 33 -8.76 0.93 1.91
C ASN A 33 -7.74 0.69 3.04
N THR A 34 -7.40 -0.57 3.30
CA THR A 34 -6.49 -0.94 4.40
C THR A 34 -5.08 -1.12 3.87
N THR A 35 -4.13 -0.45 4.51
CA THR A 35 -2.69 -0.63 4.29
C THR A 35 -2.07 -1.36 5.48
N THR A 36 -1.35 -2.43 5.21
CA THR A 36 -0.70 -3.27 6.19
C THR A 36 0.82 -3.18 6.05
N ILE A 37 1.51 -2.99 7.17
CA ILE A 37 2.98 -2.91 7.26
C ILE A 37 3.46 -4.07 8.12
N SER A 38 4.41 -4.85 7.60
CA SER A 38 5.05 -5.96 8.32
C SER A 38 6.46 -5.58 8.77
N HIS A 39 6.84 -5.96 10.00
CA HIS A 39 8.19 -5.69 10.47
C HIS A 39 9.20 -6.69 9.84
N PRO A 40 10.29 -6.23 9.19
CA PRO A 40 11.18 -7.10 8.41
C PRO A 40 11.92 -8.15 9.26
N LYS A 41 12.06 -7.91 10.56
CA LYS A 41 12.72 -8.82 11.51
C LYS A 41 11.75 -9.53 12.47
N GLN A 42 10.49 -9.15 12.49
CA GLN A 42 9.49 -9.67 13.43
C GLN A 42 8.19 -9.91 12.66
N ALA A 43 8.10 -11.06 11.99
CA ALA A 43 6.99 -11.37 11.07
C ALA A 43 5.60 -11.33 11.74
N LYS A 44 5.53 -11.44 13.07
CA LYS A 44 4.29 -11.37 13.86
C LYS A 44 3.89 -9.94 14.23
N ASP A 45 4.78 -8.95 14.08
CA ASP A 45 4.46 -7.53 14.29
C ASP A 45 3.96 -6.93 12.98
N VAL A 46 2.64 -7.04 12.79
CA VAL A 46 1.90 -6.55 11.63
C VAL A 46 0.98 -5.43 12.08
N LYS A 47 1.07 -4.29 11.40
CA LYS A 47 0.28 -3.09 11.71
C LYS A 47 -0.61 -2.73 10.54
N SER A 48 -1.90 -2.60 10.79
CA SER A 48 -2.91 -2.27 9.79
C SER A 48 -3.48 -0.87 10.02
N PHE A 49 -3.60 -0.11 8.95
CA PHE A 49 -4.09 1.27 8.94
C PHE A 49 -5.19 1.41 7.89
N ASN A 50 -6.26 2.14 8.22
CA ASN A 50 -7.37 2.39 7.30
C ASN A 50 -7.38 3.86 6.88
N PHE A 51 -7.60 4.11 5.59
CA PHE A 51 -7.58 5.44 4.97
C PHE A 51 -8.79 5.63 4.06
N ASP A 52 -9.07 6.86 3.63
CA ASP A 52 -10.10 7.11 2.62
C ASP A 52 -9.71 6.49 1.26
N TYR A 53 -8.40 6.48 0.95
CA TYR A 53 -7.87 5.85 -0.26
C TYR A 53 -6.50 5.20 -0.02
N SER A 54 -6.29 4.01 -0.59
CA SER A 54 -5.03 3.27 -0.56
C SER A 54 -4.64 2.84 -1.97
N TYR A 55 -3.62 3.47 -2.55
CA TYR A 55 -3.21 3.25 -3.93
C TYR A 55 -1.98 2.35 -4.03
N TRP A 56 -2.11 1.21 -4.72
CA TRP A 56 -0.99 0.34 -5.04
C TRP A 56 -0.41 0.69 -6.42
N SER A 57 0.82 1.20 -6.45
CA SER A 57 1.59 1.40 -7.69
C SER A 57 2.91 0.65 -7.67
N HIS A 58 3.11 -0.30 -6.76
CA HIS A 58 4.40 -0.95 -6.53
C HIS A 58 4.78 -1.98 -7.61
N THR A 59 3.78 -2.61 -8.22
CA THR A 59 3.94 -3.56 -9.32
C THR A 59 2.91 -3.26 -10.41
N SER A 60 3.25 -3.52 -11.68
CA SER A 60 2.25 -3.65 -12.74
C SER A 60 1.37 -4.84 -12.38
N VAL A 61 0.07 -4.64 -12.19
CA VAL A 61 -0.85 -5.71 -11.84
C VAL A 61 -0.92 -6.69 -13.02
N THR A 62 -0.18 -7.80 -12.96
CA THR A 62 -0.39 -8.94 -13.85
C THR A 62 -1.69 -9.63 -13.41
N SER A 63 -2.77 -9.34 -14.15
CA SER A 63 -4.02 -10.11 -14.31
C SER A 63 -4.60 -10.80 -13.05
N GLY A 64 -5.69 -10.25 -12.50
CA GLY A 64 -6.65 -11.10 -11.78
C GLY A 64 -7.56 -10.46 -10.73
N THR A 65 -7.26 -9.27 -10.21
CA THR A 65 -8.16 -8.64 -9.22
C THR A 65 -8.15 -7.13 -9.39
N GLN A 66 -9.28 -6.59 -9.85
CA GLN A 66 -9.46 -5.15 -10.04
C GLN A 66 -9.25 -4.41 -8.72
N PRO A 67 -8.40 -3.37 -8.67
CA PRO A 67 -8.57 -2.32 -7.68
C PRO A 67 -9.68 -1.39 -8.17
N GLN A 68 -10.79 -1.37 -7.43
CA GLN A 68 -11.75 -0.28 -7.48
C GLN A 68 -10.98 1.02 -7.21
N HIS A 69 -11.25 2.06 -8.02
CA HIS A 69 -10.71 3.42 -7.91
C HIS A 69 -9.35 3.71 -8.58
N THR A 70 -9.27 3.48 -9.88
CA THR A 70 -8.49 4.36 -10.78
C THR A 70 -9.29 5.66 -10.99
N HIS A 71 -8.87 6.76 -10.39
CA HIS A 71 -9.26 8.09 -10.87
C HIS A 71 -8.00 8.87 -11.23
N VAL A 72 -8.00 9.32 -12.48
CA VAL A 72 -7.11 10.32 -13.10
C VAL A 72 -7.02 11.59 -12.27
#